data_AF-A0A2V8LQK8-F1
#
_entry.id   AF-A0A2V8LQK8-F1
#
_cell.length_a   1.000
_cell.length_b   1.000
_cell.length_c   1.000
_cell.angle_alpha   90.00
_cell.angle_beta   90.00
_cell.angle_gamma   90.00
#
_symmetry.space_group_name_H-M   'P 1'
#
loop_
_entity.id
_entity.type
_entity.pdbx_description
1 polymer ?
#
loop_
_entity_poly.entity_id
_entity_poly.type
_entity_poly.pdbx_seq_one_letter_code
_entity_poly.pdbx_strand_id
1 'polypeptide(L)'
;GESEIALNDGSGLSRNDLISANTTVQLLTFMTKHRYFAQFRDALPIAGVDGTLRTRMRGTPAEGNVRAKTGSLSSVASLSGYVTTAAGEHLVFSMMLNNYPDAAAVRRDSIDAIAILLASFAGKSQ
;
A
#
# COMPACT_ATOMS: atom_id res chain seq x y z
N GLY A 1 -24.36 -5.18 -16.60
CA GLY A 1 -24.12 -4.32 -15.42
C GLY A 1 -23.03 -4.99 -14.65
N GLU A 2 -21.79 -4.61 -14.92
CA GLU A 2 -20.63 -5.41 -14.51
C GLU A 2 -20.18 -4.97 -13.12
N SER A 3 -20.03 -5.95 -12.23
CA SER A 3 -19.57 -5.76 -10.86
C SER A 3 -18.08 -5.37 -10.87
N GLU A 4 -17.77 -4.15 -10.43
CA GLU A 4 -16.44 -3.51 -10.33
C GLU A 4 -15.48 -4.20 -9.34
N ILE A 5 -15.94 -5.28 -8.70
CA ILE A 5 -15.21 -6.02 -7.68
C ILE A 5 -15.43 -7.52 -7.93
N ALA A 6 -14.34 -8.25 -8.18
CA ALA A 6 -14.33 -9.71 -8.14
C ALA A 6 -13.40 -10.12 -6.99
N LEU A 7 -13.96 -10.72 -5.94
CA LEU A 7 -13.20 -11.26 -4.81
C LEU A 7 -13.42 -12.76 -4.80
N ASN A 8 -12.49 -13.52 -5.36
CA ASN A 8 -12.56 -14.98 -5.35
C ASN A 8 -11.81 -15.57 -4.16
N ASP A 9 -10.85 -14.86 -3.57
CA ASP A 9 -10.29 -15.19 -2.26
C ASP A 9 -9.88 -13.95 -1.44
N GLY A 10 -9.73 -14.12 -0.12
CA GLY A 10 -9.33 -13.05 0.80
C GLY A 10 -7.81 -12.83 0.90
N SER A 11 -7.03 -13.63 0.19
CA SER A 11 -5.56 -13.58 0.19
C SER A 11 -4.97 -12.80 -0.98
N GLY A 12 -5.76 -12.59 -2.05
CA GLY A 12 -5.35 -12.01 -3.31
C GLY A 12 -4.56 -12.97 -4.21
N LEU A 13 -4.73 -14.30 -4.07
CA LEU A 13 -4.00 -15.31 -4.86
C LEU A 13 -4.70 -15.67 -6.16
N SER A 14 -6.00 -15.43 -6.24
CA SER A 14 -6.77 -15.59 -7.45
C SER A 14 -6.37 -14.52 -8.47
N ARG A 15 -5.99 -14.98 -9.67
CA ARG A 15 -5.75 -14.09 -10.84
C ARG A 15 -7.02 -13.38 -11.33
N ASN A 16 -8.18 -13.81 -10.81
CA ASN A 16 -9.49 -13.23 -11.10
C ASN A 16 -9.92 -12.25 -10.01
N ASP A 17 -9.06 -11.95 -9.02
CA ASP A 17 -9.34 -10.91 -8.03
C ASP A 17 -9.14 -9.54 -8.69
N LEU A 18 -10.26 -8.90 -9.04
CA LEU A 18 -10.30 -7.56 -9.60
C LEU A 18 -10.71 -6.62 -8.48
N ILE A 19 -9.72 -6.00 -7.83
CA ILE A 19 -9.93 -4.88 -6.93
C ILE A 19 -9.17 -3.67 -7.48
N SER A 20 -9.88 -2.56 -7.65
CA SER A 20 -9.26 -1.31 -8.11
C SER A 20 -8.48 -0.64 -6.97
N ALA A 21 -7.51 0.21 -7.34
CA ALA A 21 -6.83 1.05 -6.37
C ALA A 21 -7.82 1.96 -5.61
N ASN A 22 -8.85 2.47 -6.31
CA ASN A 22 -9.91 3.30 -5.71
C ASN A 22 -10.70 2.53 -4.65
N THR A 23 -11.14 1.30 -4.97
CA THR A 23 -11.86 0.45 -4.00
C THR A 23 -11.01 0.17 -2.77
N THR A 24 -9.71 -0.07 -2.96
CA THR A 24 -8.78 -0.31 -1.85
C THR A 24 -8.60 0.93 -0.98
N VAL A 25 -8.45 2.12 -1.59
CA VAL A 25 -8.40 3.39 -0.85
C VAL A 25 -9.70 3.66 -0.10
N GLN A 26 -10.87 3.38 -0.71
CA GLN A 26 -12.16 3.53 -0.05
C GLN A 26 -12.26 2.63 1.19
N LEU A 27 -11.86 1.37 1.10
CA LEU A 27 -11.82 0.44 2.23
C LEU A 27 -10.89 0.94 3.34
N LEU A 28 -9.66 1.30 2.99
CA LEU A 28 -8.68 1.80 3.96
C LEU A 28 -9.14 3.10 4.61
N THR A 29 -9.82 3.97 3.86
CA THR A 29 -10.42 5.23 4.35
C THR A 29 -11.58 4.94 5.30
N PHE A 30 -12.47 4.01 4.95
CA PHE A 30 -13.54 3.56 5.83
C PHE A 30 -12.98 3.05 7.17
N MET A 31 -11.93 2.25 7.11
CA MET A 31 -11.28 1.71 8.31
C MET A 31 -10.75 2.79 9.25
N THR A 32 -10.35 3.97 8.76
CA THR A 32 -9.89 5.08 9.63
C THR A 32 -10.96 5.57 10.60
N LYS A 33 -12.24 5.38 10.26
CA LYS A 33 -13.40 5.77 11.08
C LYS A 33 -13.98 4.60 11.88
N HIS A 34 -13.45 3.39 11.69
CA HIS A 34 -13.98 2.18 12.29
C HIS A 34 -13.43 1.96 13.71
N ARG A 35 -14.23 1.37 14.60
CA ARG A 35 -13.83 1.10 16.01
C ARG A 35 -12.59 0.21 16.16
N TYR A 36 -12.25 -0.56 15.13
CA TYR A 36 -11.08 -1.45 15.10
C TYR A 36 -9.90 -0.88 14.31
N PHE A 37 -9.90 0.43 14.01
CA PHE A 37 -8.84 1.04 13.22
C PHE A 37 -7.45 0.78 13.79
N ALA A 38 -7.28 0.95 15.10
CA ALA A 38 -5.98 0.78 15.75
C ALA A 38 -5.44 -0.64 15.54
N GLN A 39 -6.25 -1.66 15.84
CA GLN A 39 -5.86 -3.07 15.66
C GLN A 39 -5.61 -3.40 14.19
N PHE A 40 -6.44 -2.90 13.28
CA PHE A 40 -6.27 -3.10 11.84
C PHE A 40 -4.97 -2.49 11.32
N ARG A 41 -4.69 -1.22 11.68
CA ARG A 41 -3.48 -0.51 11.29
C ARG A 41 -2.23 -1.14 11.91
N ASP A 42 -2.33 -1.65 13.14
CA ASP A 42 -1.20 -2.28 13.83
C ASP A 42 -0.89 -3.70 13.32
N ALA A 43 -1.84 -4.32 12.60
CA ALA A 43 -1.59 -5.57 11.88
C ALA A 43 -0.85 -5.37 10.54
N LEU A 44 -0.73 -4.13 10.05
CA LEU A 44 -0.01 -3.84 8.81
C LEU A 44 1.51 -3.79 9.06
N PRO A 45 2.32 -4.42 8.19
CA PRO A 45 3.78 -4.28 8.23
C PRO A 45 4.23 -2.82 8.21
N ILE A 46 5.27 -2.52 8.98
CA ILE A 46 5.89 -1.21 9.13
C ILE A 46 7.20 -1.19 8.34
N ALA A 47 7.36 -0.18 7.48
CA ALA A 47 8.55 0.03 6.68
C ALA A 47 9.83 0.09 7.54
N GLY A 48 10.83 -0.72 7.16
CA GLY A 48 12.11 -0.83 7.85
C GLY A 48 12.10 -1.64 9.14
N VAL A 49 10.94 -2.05 9.65
CA VAL A 49 10.78 -2.62 10.99
C VAL A 49 10.39 -4.11 10.95
N ASP A 50 9.28 -4.47 10.29
CA ASP A 50 8.74 -5.82 10.38
C ASP A 50 8.03 -6.34 9.12
N GLY A 51 7.57 -7.59 9.20
CA GLY A 51 6.85 -8.27 8.13
C GLY A 51 7.59 -8.25 6.79
N THR A 52 6.82 -8.06 5.72
CA THR A 52 7.33 -8.00 4.34
C THR A 52 7.99 -6.68 3.98
N LEU A 53 7.98 -5.69 4.88
CA LEU A 53 8.65 -4.40 4.71
C LEU A 53 9.91 -4.24 5.56
N ARG A 54 10.27 -5.25 6.36
CA ARG A 54 11.37 -5.20 7.34
C ARG A 54 12.69 -4.68 6.78
N THR A 55 13.03 -5.03 5.54
CA THR A 55 14.30 -4.64 4.89
C THR A 55 14.13 -3.52 3.86
N ARG A 56 12.93 -2.95 3.72
CA ARG A 56 12.57 -1.98 2.70
C ARG A 56 12.52 -0.57 3.30
N MET A 57 12.88 0.43 2.49
CA MET A 57 12.80 1.86 2.82
C MET A 57 13.57 2.30 4.08
N ARG A 58 14.59 1.55 4.53
CA ARG A 58 15.45 1.94 5.65
C ARG A 58 16.29 3.16 5.32
N GLY A 59 16.54 4.01 6.32
CA GLY A 59 17.28 5.27 6.20
C GLY A 59 16.51 6.36 5.44
N THR A 60 15.20 6.20 5.26
CA THR A 60 14.36 7.15 4.50
C THR A 60 13.22 7.69 5.38
N PRO A 61 12.56 8.80 4.99
CA PRO A 61 11.38 9.31 5.70
C PRO A 61 10.20 8.33 5.81
N ALA A 62 10.21 7.24 5.03
CA ALA A 62 9.19 6.20 5.12
C ALA A 62 9.45 5.18 6.24
N GLU A 63 10.69 5.04 6.75
CA GLU A 63 11.02 4.12 7.84
C GLU A 63 10.24 4.45 9.12
N GLY A 64 9.58 3.45 9.71
CA GLY A 64 8.73 3.63 10.89
C GLY A 64 7.42 4.40 10.64
N ASN A 65 7.24 4.95 9.45
CA ASN A 65 6.11 5.82 9.08
C ASN A 65 5.11 5.10 8.18
N VAL A 66 5.58 4.50 7.06
CA VAL A 66 4.72 3.75 6.15
C VAL A 66 4.27 2.46 6.82
N ARG A 67 2.96 2.25 6.88
CA ARG A 67 2.31 1.01 7.32
C ARG A 67 1.44 0.47 6.22
N ALA A 68 1.83 -0.65 5.61
CA ALA A 68 1.18 -1.11 4.39
C ALA A 68 1.27 -2.61 4.17
N LYS A 69 0.23 -3.16 3.53
CA LYS A 69 0.22 -4.54 3.07
C LYS A 69 0.88 -4.64 1.70
N THR A 70 1.76 -5.62 1.53
CA THR A 70 2.36 -5.97 0.24
C THR A 70 1.53 -7.01 -0.51
N GLY A 71 1.43 -6.88 -1.83
CA GLY A 71 1.02 -7.94 -2.75
C GLY A 71 2.10 -8.22 -3.78
N SER A 72 2.32 -9.50 -4.09
CA SER A 72 3.29 -9.92 -5.12
C SER A 72 2.80 -11.20 -5.77
N LEU A 73 2.43 -11.12 -7.06
CA LEU A 73 2.12 -12.26 -7.92
C LEU A 73 2.98 -12.15 -9.19
N SER A 74 3.00 -13.20 -10.02
CA SER A 74 3.64 -13.15 -11.34
C SER A 74 3.12 -11.92 -12.10
N SER A 75 4.04 -11.06 -12.57
CA SER A 75 3.80 -9.76 -13.24
C SER A 75 3.03 -8.67 -12.46
N VAL A 76 2.75 -8.87 -11.16
CA VAL A 76 2.04 -7.89 -10.32
C VAL A 76 2.83 -7.50 -9.07
N ALA A 77 2.86 -6.22 -8.74
CA ALA A 77 3.33 -5.72 -7.45
C ALA A 77 2.34 -4.70 -6.90
N SER A 78 2.02 -4.79 -5.61
CA SER A 78 1.16 -3.81 -4.96
C SER A 78 1.61 -3.46 -3.54
N LEU A 79 1.27 -2.26 -3.13
CA LEU A 79 1.47 -1.75 -1.77
C LEU A 79 0.34 -0.77 -1.45
N SER A 80 -0.40 -1.06 -0.39
CA SER A 80 -1.56 -0.25 0.02
C SER A 80 -1.56 -0.09 1.53
N GLY A 81 -1.83 1.12 2.01
CA GLY A 81 -1.78 1.42 3.44
C GLY A 81 -1.82 2.91 3.76
N TYR A 82 -1.11 3.26 4.82
CA TYR A 82 -1.11 4.59 5.43
C TYR A 82 0.30 5.17 5.49
N VAL A 83 0.40 6.49 5.36
CA VAL A 83 1.66 7.24 5.52
C VAL A 83 1.35 8.64 6.06
N THR A 84 2.23 9.17 6.89
CA THR A 84 2.18 10.57 7.30
C THR A 84 3.19 11.37 6.48
N THR A 85 2.77 12.44 5.84
CA THR A 85 3.65 13.30 5.03
C THR A 85 4.56 14.14 5.92
N ALA A 86 5.59 14.76 5.33
CA ALA A 86 6.45 15.70 6.04
C ALA A 86 5.70 16.97 6.51
N ALA A 87 4.56 17.29 5.88
CA ALA A 87 3.65 18.35 6.34
C ALA A 87 2.71 17.92 7.48
N GLY A 88 2.78 16.67 7.93
CA GLY A 88 1.94 16.12 9.00
C GLY A 88 0.57 15.61 8.52
N GLU A 89 0.35 15.51 7.21
CA GLU A 89 -0.91 15.02 6.66
C GLU A 89 -0.95 13.49 6.68
N HIS A 90 -2.07 12.91 7.10
CA HIS A 90 -2.27 11.46 7.06
C HIS A 90 -2.90 11.06 5.73
N LEU A 91 -2.13 10.35 4.90
CA LEU A 91 -2.58 9.84 3.61
C LEU A 91 -2.97 8.37 3.68
N VAL A 92 -3.99 8.04 2.89
CA VAL A 92 -4.34 6.67 2.51
C VAL A 92 -3.90 6.47 1.07
N PHE A 93 -3.21 5.37 0.78
CA PHE A 93 -2.72 5.11 -0.57
C PHE A 93 -2.92 3.65 -1.00
N SER A 94 -2.98 3.45 -2.32
CA SER A 94 -2.93 2.13 -2.94
C SER A 94 -2.20 2.21 -4.27
N MET A 95 -1.12 1.46 -4.40
CA MET A 95 -0.33 1.34 -5.61
C MET A 95 -0.44 -0.09 -6.15
N MET A 96 -0.78 -0.23 -7.43
CA MET A 96 -0.93 -1.52 -8.10
C MET A 96 -0.27 -1.45 -9.47
N LEU A 97 0.80 -2.21 -9.66
CA LEU A 97 1.50 -2.37 -10.93
C LEU A 97 1.12 -3.72 -11.53
N ASN A 98 0.32 -3.71 -12.60
CA ASN A 98 -0.10 -4.91 -13.35
C ASN A 98 0.63 -4.98 -14.70
N ASN A 99 0.90 -6.19 -15.19
CA ASN A 99 1.52 -6.43 -16.51
C ASN A 99 2.81 -5.64 -16.74
N TYR A 100 3.58 -5.39 -15.69
CA TYR A 100 4.85 -4.70 -15.81
C TYR A 100 5.92 -5.69 -16.28
N PRO A 101 6.57 -5.48 -17.44
CA PRO A 101 7.48 -6.47 -18.03
C PRO A 101 8.81 -6.63 -17.27
N ASP A 102 9.11 -5.74 -16.33
CA ASP A 102 10.39 -5.74 -15.62
C ASP A 102 10.56 -6.86 -14.60
N ALA A 103 11.76 -6.98 -14.04
CA ALA A 103 12.02 -7.88 -12.92
C ALA A 103 11.19 -7.48 -11.69
N ALA A 104 10.86 -8.46 -10.84
CA ALA A 104 10.10 -8.22 -9.62
C ALA A 104 10.79 -7.24 -8.64
N ALA A 105 12.13 -7.17 -8.68
CA ALA A 105 12.89 -6.18 -7.90
C ALA A 105 12.59 -4.76 -8.36
N VAL A 106 12.69 -4.48 -9.66
CA VAL A 106 12.44 -3.16 -10.25
C VAL A 106 11.04 -2.66 -9.90
N ARG A 107 10.00 -3.49 -10.05
CA ARG A 107 8.63 -3.13 -9.64
C ARG A 107 8.54 -2.74 -8.17
N ARG A 108 9.20 -3.49 -7.28
CA ARG A 108 9.19 -3.22 -5.84
C ARG A 108 9.91 -1.91 -5.53
N ASP A 109 11.05 -1.68 -6.16
CA ASP A 109 11.85 -0.48 -5.97
C ASP A 109 11.10 0.78 -6.46
N SER A 110 10.36 0.69 -7.57
CA SER A 110 9.50 1.78 -8.04
C SER A 110 8.39 2.11 -7.05
N ILE A 111 7.74 1.10 -6.48
CA ILE A 111 6.71 1.28 -5.45
C ILE A 111 7.32 1.89 -4.17
N ASP A 112 8.51 1.43 -3.76
CA ASP A 112 9.21 1.97 -2.59
C ASP A 112 9.59 3.44 -2.80
N ALA A 113 10.06 3.80 -3.99
CA ALA A 113 10.36 5.20 -4.33
C ALA A 113 9.12 6.10 -4.20
N ILE A 114 7.96 5.65 -4.68
CA ILE A 114 6.71 6.43 -4.55
C ILE A 114 6.30 6.54 -3.07
N ALA A 115 6.38 5.47 -2.28
CA ALA A 115 6.08 5.52 -0.85
C ALA A 115 7.00 6.51 -0.08
N ILE A 116 8.28 6.54 -0.44
CA ILE A 116 9.25 7.50 0.11
C ILE A 116 8.89 8.94 -0.29
N LEU A 117 8.47 9.16 -1.54
CA LEU A 117 8.03 10.48 -2.00
C LEU A 117 6.79 10.97 -1.23
N LEU A 118 5.79 10.10 -1.00
CA LEU A 118 4.62 10.44 -0.18
C LEU A 118 5.03 10.83 1.25
N ALA A 119 5.92 10.06 1.88
CA ALA A 119 6.43 10.37 3.21
C ALA A 119 7.21 11.69 3.27
N SER A 120 7.91 12.04 2.18
CA SER A 120 8.71 13.27 2.07
C SER A 120 7.89 14.49 1.64
N PHE A 121 6.61 14.30 1.29
CA PHE A 121 5.78 15.37 0.74
C PHE A 121 5.53 16.48 1.77
N ALA A 122 5.92 17.71 1.44
CA ALA A 122 5.76 18.88 2.32
C ALA A 122 4.60 19.81 1.89
N GLY A 123 3.86 19.45 0.84
CA GLY A 123 2.67 20.17 0.41
C GLY A 123 1.40 19.72 1.15
N LYS A 124 0.26 20.31 0.79
CA LYS A 124 -1.07 19.80 1.15
C LYS A 124 -1.61 18.96 -0.01
N SER A 125 -2.21 17.82 0.28
CA SER A 125 -3.03 17.12 -0.70
C SER A 125 -4.25 17.98 -1.06
N GLN A 126 -4.73 17.87 -2.31
CA GLN A 126 -5.92 18.58 -2.79
C GLN A 126 -7.19 17.76 -2.58
#